data_AF-A0A8C8S8T2-F1
#
_entry.id   AF-A0A8C8S8T2-F1
#
_cell.length_a   1.000
_cell.length_b   1.000
_cell.length_c   1.000
_cell.angle_alpha   90.00
_cell.angle_beta   90.00
_cell.angle_gamma   90.00
#
_symmetry.space_group_name_H-M   'P 1'
#
loop_
_entity.id
_entity.type
_entity.pdbx_description
1 polymer ?
#
loop_
_entity_poly.entity_id
_entity_poly.type
_entity_poly.pdbx_seq_one_letter_code
_entity_poly.pdbx_strand_id
1 'polypeptide(L)'
;MAYRNLDPQDALIYREVKKAVLDQTSINPETYRQRLRRTRFPSGARPRAVAQRIKEDYWRWLEPDQKTGGQVAEEIALEQFVQVLPPGGKEWVQRHRPKTLAEAVTLTEDYMAAERPGVSSRRTDTPSSPGLESLKSS
;
A
#
# COMPACT_ATOMS: atom_id res chain seq x y z
N MET A 1 0.19 -27.98 31.09
CA MET A 1 0.72 -26.61 31.26
C MET A 1 2.23 -26.63 30.97
N ALA A 2 2.64 -26.35 29.73
CA ALA A 2 4.02 -26.60 29.25
C ALA A 2 4.67 -25.33 28.68
N TYR A 3 4.62 -24.21 29.41
CA TYR A 3 5.16 -22.92 28.93
C TYR A 3 6.15 -22.25 29.89
N ARG A 4 6.60 -22.94 30.95
CA ARG A 4 7.40 -22.26 31.98
C ARG A 4 8.90 -22.16 31.71
N ASN A 5 9.45 -22.87 30.72
CA ASN A 5 10.89 -22.97 30.50
C ASN A 5 11.30 -22.88 29.01
N LEU A 6 10.83 -21.87 28.26
CA LEU A 6 11.37 -21.61 26.92
C LEU A 6 12.58 -20.69 27.02
N ASP A 7 13.70 -21.12 26.44
CA ASP A 7 14.89 -20.30 26.27
C ASP A 7 14.53 -19.02 25.47
N PRO A 8 15.08 -17.85 25.80
CA PRO A 8 14.78 -16.60 25.10
C PRO A 8 15.04 -16.64 23.58
N GLN A 9 15.96 -17.49 23.10
CA GLN A 9 16.17 -17.72 21.66
C GLN A 9 15.03 -18.53 21.05
N ASP A 10 14.56 -19.58 21.74
CA ASP A 10 13.43 -20.41 21.30
C ASP A 10 12.11 -19.64 21.27
N ALA A 11 11.93 -18.67 22.17
CA ALA A 11 10.77 -17.77 22.16
C ALA A 11 10.73 -16.87 20.91
N LEU A 12 11.90 -16.40 20.43
CA LEU A 12 12.02 -15.63 19.19
C LEU A 12 11.75 -16.50 17.96
N ILE A 13 12.31 -17.72 17.93
CA ILE A 13 12.05 -18.69 16.87
C ILE A 13 10.55 -19.05 16.83
N TYR A 14 9.93 -19.27 17.99
CA TYR A 14 8.50 -19.50 18.07
C TYR A 14 7.68 -18.31 17.55
N ARG A 15 8.08 -17.08 17.89
CA ARG A 15 7.41 -15.86 17.41
C ARG A 15 7.52 -15.74 15.88
N GLU A 16 8.68 -15.99 15.31
CA GLU A 16 8.90 -15.93 13.86
C GLU A 16 8.20 -17.07 13.12
N VAL A 17 8.25 -18.30 13.63
CA VAL A 17 7.50 -19.44 13.07
C VAL A 17 6.00 -19.20 13.17
N LYS A 18 5.50 -18.70 14.31
CA LYS A 18 4.09 -18.33 14.47
C LYS A 18 3.69 -17.23 13.50
N LYS A 19 4.52 -16.20 13.31
CA LYS A 19 4.29 -15.12 12.36
C LYS A 19 4.27 -15.63 10.91
N ALA A 20 5.23 -16.48 10.52
CA ALA A 20 5.29 -17.08 9.20
C ALA A 20 4.10 -18.00 8.93
N VAL A 21 3.71 -18.83 9.91
CA VAL A 21 2.53 -19.68 9.82
C VAL A 21 1.25 -18.85 9.75
N LEU A 22 1.11 -17.77 10.53
CA LEU A 22 -0.05 -16.86 10.45
C LEU A 22 -0.13 -16.14 9.10
N ASP A 23 1.02 -15.73 8.55
CA ASP A 23 1.10 -15.13 7.20
C ASP A 23 0.70 -16.13 6.11
N GLN A 24 1.08 -17.40 6.26
CA GLN A 24 0.77 -18.47 5.31
C GLN A 24 -0.65 -19.06 5.45
N THR A 25 -1.32 -18.89 6.60
CA THR A 25 -2.61 -19.54 6.93
C THR A 25 -3.85 -18.64 6.81
N SER A 26 -3.78 -17.49 6.13
CA SER A 26 -4.93 -16.58 5.95
C SER A 26 -5.42 -15.90 7.24
N ILE A 27 -4.59 -15.85 8.30
CA ILE A 27 -4.84 -15.09 9.53
C ILE A 27 -3.95 -13.82 9.50
N ASN A 28 -4.03 -13.09 8.40
CA ASN A 28 -3.39 -11.79 8.23
C ASN A 28 -4.49 -10.72 8.17
N PRO A 29 -4.42 -9.62 8.96
CA PRO A 29 -5.34 -8.48 8.88
C PRO A 29 -5.65 -8.02 7.44
N GLU A 30 -4.65 -8.04 6.56
CA GLU A 30 -4.81 -7.66 5.15
C GLU A 30 -5.77 -8.60 4.39
N THR A 31 -5.84 -9.87 4.77
CA THR A 31 -6.80 -10.82 4.17
C THR A 31 -8.24 -10.43 4.51
N TYR A 32 -8.50 -10.04 5.75
CA TYR A 32 -9.83 -9.60 6.19
C TYR A 32 -10.20 -8.25 5.56
N ARG A 33 -9.24 -7.32 5.44
CA ARG A 33 -9.42 -6.08 4.68
C ARG A 33 -9.83 -6.34 3.23
N GLN A 34 -9.12 -7.24 2.54
CA GLN A 34 -9.43 -7.60 1.16
C GLN A 34 -10.80 -8.28 1.03
N ARG A 35 -11.17 -9.17 1.96
CA ARG A 35 -12.50 -9.79 2.01
C ARG A 35 -13.59 -8.73 2.17
N LEU A 36 -13.42 -7.80 3.10
CA LEU A 36 -14.34 -6.70 3.33
C LEU A 36 -14.59 -5.89 2.05
N ARG A 37 -13.53 -5.55 1.30
CA ARG A 37 -13.63 -4.79 0.04
C ARG A 37 -14.22 -5.58 -1.13
N ARG A 38 -14.05 -6.90 -1.12
CA ARG A 38 -14.64 -7.81 -2.11
C ARG A 38 -16.07 -8.22 -1.75
N THR A 39 -16.54 -7.95 -0.54
CA THR A 39 -17.91 -8.26 -0.13
C THR A 39 -18.90 -7.59 -1.09
N ARG A 40 -19.84 -8.40 -1.57
CA ARG A 40 -20.99 -7.99 -2.36
C ARG A 40 -22.23 -8.47 -1.64
N PHE A 41 -23.36 -7.84 -1.88
CA PHE A 41 -24.64 -8.31 -1.37
C PHE A 41 -25.19 -9.36 -2.35
N PRO A 42 -25.17 -10.66 -2.03
CA PRO A 42 -25.63 -11.70 -2.96
C PRO A 42 -27.15 -11.69 -3.08
N SER A 43 -27.69 -11.97 -4.27
CA SER A 43 -29.13 -12.15 -4.46
C SER A 43 -29.65 -13.28 -3.56
N GLY A 44 -30.73 -13.01 -2.83
CA GLY A 44 -31.33 -13.96 -1.88
C GLY A 44 -30.60 -14.09 -0.54
N ALA A 45 -29.50 -13.34 -0.31
CA ALA A 45 -28.83 -13.35 0.98
C ALA A 45 -29.66 -12.67 2.07
N ARG A 46 -29.60 -13.22 3.29
CA ARG A 46 -30.23 -12.61 4.47
C ARG A 46 -29.42 -11.37 4.89
N PRO A 47 -30.01 -10.17 4.99
CA PRO A 47 -29.29 -8.95 5.38
C PRO A 47 -28.50 -9.10 6.68
N ARG A 48 -29.07 -9.79 7.67
CA ARG A 48 -28.42 -10.05 8.97
C ARG A 48 -27.13 -10.87 8.83
N ALA A 49 -27.11 -11.87 7.95
CA ALA A 49 -25.92 -12.68 7.73
C ALA A 49 -24.81 -11.87 7.02
N VAL A 50 -25.19 -11.03 6.06
CA VAL A 50 -24.24 -10.13 5.38
C VAL A 50 -23.65 -9.12 6.36
N ALA A 51 -24.49 -8.49 7.18
CA ALA A 51 -24.05 -7.53 8.21
C ALA A 51 -23.12 -8.17 9.24
N GLN A 52 -23.43 -9.39 9.71
CA GLN A 52 -22.59 -10.12 10.64
C GLN A 52 -21.21 -10.41 10.04
N ARG A 53 -21.16 -10.89 8.80
CA ARG A 53 -19.88 -11.15 8.11
C ARG A 53 -19.05 -9.88 7.95
N ILE A 54 -19.66 -8.78 7.53
CA ILE A 54 -19.00 -7.46 7.43
C ILE A 54 -18.40 -7.06 8.77
N LYS A 55 -19.16 -7.22 9.86
CA LYS A 55 -18.71 -6.91 11.22
C LYS A 55 -17.51 -7.77 11.63
N GLU A 56 -17.55 -9.08 11.36
CA GLU A 56 -16.47 -10.01 11.67
C GLU A 56 -15.19 -9.70 10.88
N ASP A 57 -15.31 -9.44 9.57
CA ASP A 57 -14.18 -9.07 8.72
C ASP A 57 -13.55 -7.74 9.20
N TYR A 58 -14.36 -6.74 9.57
CA TYR A 58 -13.86 -5.47 10.11
C TYR A 58 -13.13 -5.64 11.44
N TRP A 59 -13.68 -6.43 12.36
CA TRP A 59 -13.08 -6.66 13.68
C TRP A 59 -11.75 -7.40 13.59
N ARG A 60 -11.66 -8.39 12.70
CA ARG A 60 -10.43 -9.17 12.48
C ARG A 60 -9.36 -8.41 11.70
N TRP A 61 -9.75 -7.43 10.89
CA TRP A 61 -8.80 -6.54 10.23
C TRP A 61 -8.24 -5.50 11.21
N LEU A 62 -9.12 -4.77 11.91
CA LEU A 62 -8.67 -3.62 12.69
C LEU A 62 -8.25 -3.96 14.11
N GLU A 63 -8.68 -5.10 14.66
CA GLU A 63 -8.42 -5.51 16.04
C GLU A 63 -8.65 -4.36 17.04
N PRO A 64 -9.85 -3.74 17.05
CA PRO A 64 -10.10 -2.50 17.78
C PRO A 64 -9.92 -2.62 19.30
N ASP A 65 -9.99 -3.83 19.86
CA ASP A 65 -9.74 -4.07 21.29
C ASP A 65 -8.24 -3.95 21.65
N GLN A 66 -7.35 -4.07 20.67
CA GLN A 66 -5.88 -4.01 20.83
C GLN A 66 -5.30 -2.67 20.38
N LYS A 67 -6.09 -1.81 19.74
CA LYS A 67 -5.67 -0.55 19.13
C LYS A 67 -6.42 0.64 19.74
N THR A 68 -5.74 1.77 19.87
CA THR A 68 -6.41 3.03 20.20
C THR A 68 -7.26 3.52 19.04
N GLY A 69 -8.25 4.38 19.31
CA GLY A 69 -9.07 4.98 18.26
C GLY A 69 -8.25 5.70 17.18
N GLY A 70 -7.12 6.33 17.58
CA GLY A 70 -6.18 6.94 16.63
C GLY A 70 -5.50 5.92 15.72
N GLN A 71 -5.05 4.78 16.26
CA GLN A 71 -4.44 3.71 15.47
C GLN A 71 -5.44 3.07 14.49
N VAL A 72 -6.70 2.91 14.91
CA VAL A 72 -7.78 2.45 14.01
C VAL A 72 -8.02 3.46 12.89
N ALA A 73 -8.08 4.75 13.21
CA ALA A 73 -8.24 5.80 12.20
C ALA A 73 -7.07 5.84 11.21
N GLU A 74 -5.85 5.63 11.69
CA GLU A 74 -4.65 5.60 10.85
C GLU A 74 -4.64 4.41 9.88
N GLU A 75 -5.07 3.22 10.31
CA GLU A 75 -5.24 2.05 9.41
C GLU A 75 -6.25 2.32 8.29
N ILE A 76 -7.38 2.95 8.63
CA ILE A 76 -8.40 3.32 7.63
C ILE A 76 -7.85 4.39 6.69
N ALA A 77 -7.12 5.37 7.21
CA ALA A 77 -6.51 6.44 6.41
C ALA A 77 -5.44 5.90 5.46
N LEU A 78 -4.58 4.99 5.94
CA LEU A 78 -3.59 4.28 5.13
C LEU A 78 -4.25 3.49 4.00
N GLU A 79 -5.30 2.73 4.31
CA GLU A 79 -6.07 2.05 3.28
C GLU A 79 -6.60 3.01 2.22
N GLN A 80 -7.24 4.10 2.66
CA GLN A 80 -7.86 5.06 1.75
C GLN A 80 -6.81 5.72 0.87
N PHE A 81 -5.66 6.08 1.44
CA PHE A 81 -4.53 6.63 0.71
C PHE A 81 -4.06 5.69 -0.40
N VAL A 82 -3.82 4.42 -0.09
CA VAL A 82 -3.41 3.41 -1.09
C VAL A 82 -4.48 3.21 -2.17
N GLN A 83 -5.77 3.38 -1.85
CA GLN A 83 -6.85 3.23 -2.84
C GLN A 83 -6.92 4.37 -3.84
N VAL A 84 -6.57 5.60 -3.46
CA VAL A 84 -6.66 6.78 -4.33
C VAL A 84 -5.42 6.99 -5.21
N LEU A 85 -4.34 6.24 -4.97
CA LEU A 85 -3.14 6.29 -5.79
C LEU A 85 -3.40 5.82 -7.24
N PRO A 86 -2.74 6.42 -8.24
CA PRO A 86 -2.74 5.90 -9.60
C PRO A 86 -2.14 4.48 -9.64
N PRO A 87 -2.47 3.66 -10.66
CA PRO A 87 -2.09 2.24 -10.69
C PRO A 87 -0.60 1.96 -10.41
N GLY A 88 0.31 2.72 -11.03
CA GLY A 88 1.76 2.55 -10.84
C GLY A 88 2.21 2.80 -9.40
N GLY A 89 1.82 3.93 -8.82
CA GLY A 89 2.13 4.27 -7.42
C GLY A 89 1.46 3.29 -6.44
N LYS A 90 0.22 2.87 -6.72
CA LYS A 90 -0.50 1.90 -5.90
C LYS A 90 0.23 0.55 -5.85
N GLU A 91 0.64 0.02 -6.99
CA GLU A 91 1.39 -1.24 -7.06
C GLU A 91 2.74 -1.13 -6.37
N TRP A 92 3.44 0.00 -6.55
CA TRP A 92 4.69 0.29 -5.87
C TRP A 92 4.54 0.26 -4.35
N VAL A 93 3.62 1.05 -3.81
CA VAL A 93 3.38 1.14 -2.36
C VAL A 93 2.92 -0.20 -1.79
N GLN A 94 2.02 -0.92 -2.46
CA GLN A 94 1.54 -2.23 -1.99
C GLN A 94 2.66 -3.28 -1.90
N ARG A 95 3.64 -3.24 -2.81
CA ARG A 95 4.79 -4.16 -2.80
C ARG A 95 5.68 -3.98 -1.58
N HIS A 96 5.76 -2.76 -1.07
CA HIS A 96 6.55 -2.41 0.10
C HIS A 96 5.80 -2.62 1.43
N ARG A 97 4.49 -2.91 1.38
CA ARG A 97 3.64 -3.23 2.56
C ARG A 97 3.81 -2.24 3.72
N PRO A 98 3.55 -0.93 3.51
CA PRO A 98 3.67 0.07 4.56
C PRO A 98 2.76 -0.26 5.73
N LYS A 99 3.22 0.04 6.95
CA LYS A 99 2.48 -0.16 8.20
C LYS A 99 1.81 1.11 8.70
N THR A 100 2.26 2.27 8.22
CA THR A 100 1.75 3.59 8.62
C THR A 100 1.44 4.44 7.40
N LEU A 101 0.57 5.43 7.59
CA LEU A 101 0.25 6.38 6.52
C LEU A 101 1.51 7.17 6.12
N ALA A 102 2.33 7.56 7.08
CA ALA A 102 3.58 8.29 6.83
C ALA A 102 4.54 7.50 5.92
N GLU A 103 4.72 6.20 6.19
CA GLU A 103 5.55 5.32 5.36
C GLU A 103 5.01 5.24 3.93
N ALA A 104 3.69 5.10 3.76
CA ALA A 104 3.07 5.06 2.45
C ALA A 104 3.24 6.37 1.66
N VAL A 105 3.17 7.51 2.35
CA VAL A 105 3.40 8.83 1.74
C VAL A 105 4.84 8.93 1.24
N THR A 106 5.83 8.61 2.08
CA THR A 106 7.24 8.64 1.66
C THR A 106 7.50 7.74 0.46
N LEU A 107 6.99 6.50 0.46
CA LEU A 107 7.12 5.59 -0.68
C LEU A 107 6.48 6.13 -1.97
N THR A 108 5.39 6.88 -1.84
CA THR A 108 4.71 7.50 -2.98
C THR A 108 5.52 8.68 -3.51
N GLU A 109 6.08 9.51 -2.63
CA GLU A 109 6.94 10.63 -3.01
C GLU A 109 8.20 10.14 -3.72
N ASP A 110 8.85 9.09 -3.22
CA ASP A 110 10.01 8.46 -3.84
C ASP A 110 9.67 7.93 -5.25
N TYR A 111 8.51 7.28 -5.40
CA TYR A 111 8.02 6.82 -6.70
C TYR A 111 7.82 7.98 -7.67
N MET A 112 7.17 9.06 -7.24
CA MET A 112 6.94 10.25 -8.06
C MET A 112 8.24 10.97 -8.43
N ALA A 113 9.23 10.99 -7.53
CA ALA A 113 10.54 11.58 -7.80
C ALA A 113 11.30 10.77 -8.86
N ALA A 114 11.20 9.44 -8.81
CA ALA A 114 11.79 8.55 -9.81
C ALA A 114 11.07 8.59 -11.17
N GLU A 115 9.75 8.81 -11.19
CA GLU A 115 8.95 8.93 -12.42
C GLU A 115 9.08 10.27 -13.12
N ARG A 116 9.62 11.32 -12.48
CA ARG A 116 9.93 12.56 -13.18
C ARG A 116 11.13 12.30 -14.08
N PRO A 117 10.97 12.22 -15.42
CA PRO A 117 12.14 12.24 -16.28
C PRO A 117 12.84 13.56 -15.97
N GLY A 118 14.11 13.48 -15.56
CA GLY A 118 14.95 14.66 -15.51
C GLY A 118 14.76 15.42 -16.81
N VAL A 119 14.40 16.69 -16.70
CA VAL A 119 14.57 17.63 -17.81
C VAL A 119 16.05 17.53 -18.17
N SER A 120 16.35 16.68 -19.13
CA SER A 120 17.69 16.52 -19.65
C SER A 120 17.99 17.84 -20.30
N SER A 121 18.91 18.55 -19.66
CA SER A 121 19.50 19.80 -20.07
C SER A 121 19.70 19.84 -21.58
N ARG A 122 18.80 20.53 -22.30
CA ARG A 122 19.08 20.99 -23.66
C ARG A 122 19.59 22.42 -23.55
N ARG A 123 20.83 22.56 -23.10
CA ARG A 123 21.63 23.78 -23.29
C ARG A 123 22.96 23.40 -23.91
N THR A 124 23.06 23.65 -25.21
CA THR A 124 24.21 24.26 -25.89
C THR A 124 23.57 25.07 -27.03
N ASP A 125 23.32 26.35 -26.79
CA ASP A 125 24.13 27.44 -27.35
C ASP A 125 24.05 27.53 -28.88
N THR A 126 23.29 28.53 -29.31
CA THR A 126 23.31 29.14 -30.64
C THR A 126 24.72 29.69 -30.94
N PRO A 127 25.09 29.88 -32.22
CA PRO A 127 25.11 31.29 -32.62
C PRO A 127 24.51 31.52 -34.01
N SER A 128 23.75 32.61 -34.08
CA SER A 128 23.42 33.34 -35.29
C SER A 128 24.65 33.55 -36.17
N SER A 129 24.47 33.45 -37.49
CA SER A 129 24.95 34.52 -38.37
C SER A 129 24.07 34.68 -39.62
N PRO A 130 23.90 35.93 -40.09
CA PRO A 130 23.00 36.31 -41.17
C PRO A 130 23.70 36.21 -42.54
N GLY A 131 22.94 35.88 -43.59
CA GLY A 131 23.45 35.83 -44.95
C GLY A 131 22.32 36.05 -45.94
N LEU A 132 22.07 37.32 -46.25
CA LEU A 132 21.25 37.77 -47.37
C LEU A 132 21.91 37.41 -48.71
N GLU A 133 21.07 37.28 -49.74
CA GLU A 133 21.36 37.40 -51.18
C GLU A 133 21.95 36.19 -51.93
N SER A 134 21.15 35.55 -52.77
CA SER A 134 21.28 35.77 -54.22
C SER A 134 20.21 35.04 -55.04
N LEU A 135 19.49 35.85 -55.80
CA LEU A 135 18.73 35.52 -56.99
C LEU A 135 19.61 34.79 -58.03
N LYS A 136 19.05 33.77 -58.68
CA LYS A 136 19.32 33.39 -60.10
C LYS A 136 18.24 32.38 -60.49
N SER A 137 17.23 32.78 -61.27
CA SER A 137 17.23 32.78 -62.75
C SER A 137 17.82 31.52 -63.38
N SER A 138 16.95 30.57 -63.74
CA SER A 138 16.83 30.00 -65.11
C SER A 138 15.55 29.18 -65.20
#